data_AF-A0A955VAH8-F1
#
_entry.id   AF-A0A955VAH8-F1
#
_cell.length_a   1.000
_cell.length_b   1.000
_cell.length_c   1.000
_cell.angle_alpha   90.00
_cell.angle_beta   90.00
_cell.angle_gamma   90.00
#
_symmetry.space_group_name_H-M   'P 1'
#
loop_
_entity.id
_entity.type
_entity.pdbx_description
1 polymer ?
#
loop_
_entity_poly.entity_id
_entity_poly.type
_entity_poly.pdbx_seq_one_letter_code
_entity_poly.pdbx_strand_id
1 'polypeptide(L)'
;MTDAFAPFAARMRALGQPELAIRTFATYYEQLRAGATGLLPEADIEPVTGLPDADTDLGDHHAAGQAALPHTVVIKLNGGLGTGMGMTRAKSLLPVKDGLSFLDLVARQLAALHNASGAHVPLLLMDSFRT
;
A
#
# COMPACT_ATOMS: atom_id res chain seq x y z
N MET A 1 -21.13 16.81 -27.77
CA MET A 1 -19.78 16.25 -27.52
C MET A 1 -19.97 14.91 -26.86
N THR A 2 -19.52 13.82 -27.47
CA THR A 2 -19.67 12.46 -26.93
C THR A 2 -18.82 12.33 -25.67
N ASP A 3 -19.36 11.76 -24.59
CA ASP A 3 -18.59 11.43 -23.40
C ASP A 3 -17.53 10.37 -23.77
N ALA A 4 -16.26 10.80 -23.87
CA ALA A 4 -15.15 9.95 -24.27
C ALA A 4 -14.84 8.86 -23.24
N PHE A 5 -15.29 9.04 -21.98
CA PHE A 5 -15.08 8.08 -20.90
C PHE A 5 -16.12 6.95 -20.88
N ALA A 6 -17.31 7.18 -21.46
CA ALA A 6 -18.43 6.24 -21.49
C ALA A 6 -18.08 4.78 -21.84
N PRO A 7 -17.28 4.47 -22.90
CA PRO A 7 -16.95 3.08 -23.22
C PRO A 7 -16.10 2.38 -22.14
N PHE A 8 -15.22 3.12 -21.45
CA PHE A 8 -14.40 2.59 -20.36
C PHE A 8 -15.27 2.30 -19.13
N ALA A 9 -16.13 3.24 -18.75
CA ALA A 9 -17.07 3.07 -17.64
C ALA A 9 -17.99 1.85 -17.87
N ALA A 10 -18.54 1.70 -19.07
CA ALA A 10 -19.38 0.56 -19.43
C ALA A 10 -18.64 -0.77 -19.27
N ARG A 11 -17.39 -0.86 -19.76
CA ARG A 11 -16.56 -2.06 -19.62
C ARG A 11 -16.22 -2.37 -18.16
N MET A 12 -15.86 -1.36 -17.36
CA MET A 12 -15.54 -1.55 -15.95
C MET A 12 -16.76 -2.04 -15.14
N ARG A 13 -17.95 -1.47 -15.39
CA ARG A 13 -19.20 -1.96 -14.77
C ARG A 13 -19.53 -3.39 -15.20
N ALA A 14 -19.36 -3.72 -16.47
CA ALA A 14 -19.57 -5.08 -16.99
C ALA A 14 -18.63 -6.11 -16.34
N LEU A 15 -17.44 -5.69 -15.91
CA LEU A 15 -16.48 -6.51 -15.17
C LEU A 15 -16.66 -6.45 -13.65
N GLY A 16 -17.75 -5.86 -13.16
CA GLY A 16 -18.07 -5.79 -11.73
C GLY A 16 -17.15 -4.87 -10.92
N GLN A 17 -16.46 -3.93 -11.55
CA GLN A 17 -15.60 -2.99 -10.82
C GLN A 17 -16.44 -2.07 -9.92
N PRO A 18 -15.99 -1.79 -8.69
CA PRO A 18 -16.69 -0.87 -7.79
C PRO A 18 -16.77 0.55 -8.36
N GLU A 19 -17.88 1.25 -8.12
CA GLU A 19 -18.10 2.60 -8.67
C GLU A 19 -17.03 3.61 -8.20
N LEU A 20 -16.45 3.41 -7.00
CA LEU A 20 -15.30 4.19 -6.54
C LEU A 20 -14.11 4.06 -7.49
N ALA A 21 -13.75 2.83 -7.88
CA ALA A 21 -12.63 2.60 -8.81
C ALA A 21 -12.91 3.20 -10.20
N ILE A 22 -14.15 3.11 -10.67
CA ILE A 22 -14.59 3.71 -11.95
C ILE A 22 -14.45 5.23 -11.89
N ARG A 23 -14.93 5.86 -10.83
CA ARG A 23 -14.83 7.32 -10.63
C ARG A 23 -13.37 7.77 -10.53
N THR A 24 -12.53 7.07 -9.77
CA THR A 24 -11.11 7.39 -9.66
C THR A 24 -10.41 7.27 -11.01
N PHE A 25 -10.70 6.22 -11.78
CA PHE A 25 -10.17 6.06 -13.13
C PHE A 25 -10.64 7.18 -14.06
N ALA A 26 -11.91 7.60 -13.97
CA ALA A 26 -12.45 8.73 -14.73
C ALA A 26 -11.68 10.04 -14.44
N THR A 27 -11.39 10.30 -13.16
CA THR A 27 -10.60 11.47 -12.74
C THR A 27 -9.22 11.48 -13.40
N TYR A 28 -8.49 10.36 -13.36
CA TYR A 28 -7.18 10.28 -13.99
C TYR A 28 -7.24 10.30 -15.51
N TYR A 29 -8.29 9.73 -16.11
CA TYR A 29 -8.53 9.80 -17.55
C TYR A 29 -8.69 11.25 -18.03
N GLU A 30 -9.45 12.07 -17.31
CA GLU A 30 -9.60 13.49 -17.65
C GLU A 30 -8.31 14.29 -17.43
N GLN A 31 -7.52 13.98 -16.38
CA GLN A 31 -6.19 14.57 -16.21
C GLN A 31 -5.28 14.25 -17.40
N LEU A 32 -5.27 12.99 -17.85
CA LEU A 32 -4.50 12.57 -19.01
C LEU A 32 -4.94 13.31 -20.28
N ARG A 33 -6.26 13.44 -20.51
CA ARG A 33 -6.80 14.20 -21.65
C ARG A 33 -6.44 15.68 -21.60
N ALA A 34 -6.34 16.25 -20.41
CA ALA A 34 -5.88 17.62 -20.19
C ALA A 34 -4.35 17.79 -20.35
N GLY A 35 -3.61 16.72 -20.65
CA GLY A 35 -2.17 16.75 -20.89
C GLY A 35 -1.32 16.56 -19.63
N ALA A 36 -1.91 16.15 -18.50
CA ALA A 36 -1.15 15.82 -17.31
C ALA A 36 -0.19 14.64 -17.60
N THR A 37 1.08 14.81 -17.25
CA THR A 37 2.12 13.80 -17.49
C THR A 37 2.37 12.91 -16.27
N GLY A 38 1.93 13.34 -15.09
CA GLY A 38 2.28 12.72 -13.81
C GLY A 38 3.74 12.92 -13.39
N LEU A 39 4.50 13.73 -14.14
CA LEU A 39 5.87 14.09 -13.79
C LEU A 39 5.86 15.25 -12.80
N LEU A 40 6.83 15.24 -11.88
CA LEU A 40 7.08 16.32 -10.93
C LEU A 40 8.45 16.94 -11.27
N PRO A 41 8.51 18.09 -11.94
CA PRO A 41 9.76 18.75 -12.31
C PRO A 41 10.56 19.17 -11.08
N GLU A 42 11.90 19.12 -11.18
CA GLU A 42 12.80 19.57 -10.10
C GLU A 42 12.56 21.04 -9.72
N ALA A 43 12.20 21.89 -10.68
CA ALA A 43 11.90 23.30 -10.43
C ALA A 43 10.62 23.54 -9.60
N ASP A 44 9.75 22.53 -9.49
CA ASP A 44 8.47 22.60 -8.78
C ASP A 44 8.56 21.98 -7.37
N ILE A 45 9.75 21.56 -6.94
CA ILE A 45 10.01 20.95 -5.63
C ILE A 45 11.23 21.56 -4.96
N GLU A 46 11.27 21.41 -3.63
CA GLU A 46 12.40 21.80 -2.81
C GLU A 46 12.82 20.64 -1.90
N PRO A 47 14.11 20.50 -1.58
CA PRO A 47 14.57 19.47 -0.66
C PRO A 47 13.99 19.68 0.75
N VAL A 48 13.55 18.59 1.39
CA VAL A 48 13.25 18.60 2.83
C VAL A 48 14.58 18.58 3.59
N THR A 49 14.85 19.63 4.37
CA THR A 49 16.16 19.85 5.02
C THR A 49 16.25 19.30 6.45
N GLY A 50 15.13 18.90 7.05
CA GLY A 50 15.10 18.33 8.39
C GLY A 50 13.84 17.51 8.64
N LEU A 51 14.01 16.39 9.36
CA LEU A 51 12.96 15.49 9.79
C LEU A 51 13.22 15.07 11.24
N PRO A 52 12.18 14.80 12.04
CA PRO A 52 12.35 14.15 13.33
C PRO A 52 12.96 12.76 13.17
N ASP A 53 13.83 12.38 14.09
CA ASP A 53 14.42 11.05 14.17
C ASP A 53 13.54 10.14 15.03
N ALA A 54 13.23 8.95 14.50
CA ALA A 54 12.31 8.03 15.16
C ALA A 54 12.87 7.44 16.46
N ASP A 55 14.20 7.31 16.57
CA ASP A 55 14.86 6.70 17.71
C ASP A 55 15.14 7.73 18.82
N THR A 56 15.41 8.98 18.46
CA THR A 56 15.74 10.03 19.44
C THR A 56 14.56 10.92 19.83
N ASP A 57 13.62 11.19 18.93
CA ASP A 57 12.64 12.27 19.12
C ASP A 57 11.26 11.77 19.54
N LEU A 58 11.03 10.46 19.56
CA LEU A 58 9.70 9.87 19.83
C LEU A 58 9.54 9.26 21.23
N GLY A 59 10.56 9.36 22.10
CA GLY A 59 10.56 8.73 23.43
C GLY A 59 9.32 9.08 24.27
N ASP A 60 8.94 10.35 24.28
CA ASP A 60 7.78 10.85 25.05
C ASP A 60 6.42 10.32 24.53
N HIS A 61 6.38 9.81 23.30
CA HIS A 61 5.17 9.26 22.70
C HIS A 61 4.95 7.77 22.99
N HIS A 62 5.86 7.10 23.69
CA HIS A 62 5.77 5.66 23.92
C HIS A 62 4.45 5.24 24.58
N ALA A 63 4.04 5.92 25.65
CA ALA A 63 2.80 5.62 26.36
C ALA A 63 1.55 5.84 25.49
N ALA A 64 1.56 6.90 24.68
CA ALA A 64 0.47 7.18 23.74
C ALA A 64 0.38 6.10 22.64
N GLY A 65 1.53 5.63 22.13
CA GLY A 65 1.61 4.55 21.17
C GLY A 65 1.04 3.23 21.73
N GLN A 66 1.39 2.88 22.97
CA GLN A 66 0.84 1.68 23.64
C GLN A 66 -0.69 1.76 23.78
N ALA A 67 -1.22 2.93 24.16
CA ALA A 67 -2.65 3.14 24.27
C ALA A 67 -3.39 3.07 22.91
N ALA A 68 -2.72 3.42 21.82
CA ALA A 68 -3.30 3.40 20.47
C ALA A 68 -3.23 2.02 19.79
N LEU A 69 -2.36 1.11 20.26
CA LEU A 69 -2.16 -0.20 19.63
C LEU A 69 -3.45 -1.03 19.47
N PRO A 70 -4.37 -1.12 20.45
CA PRO A 70 -5.65 -1.84 20.29
C PRO A 70 -6.56 -1.27 19.20
N HIS A 71 -6.32 -0.03 18.77
CA HIS A 71 -7.07 0.66 17.72
C HIS A 71 -6.32 0.70 16.38
N THR A 72 -5.21 -0.03 16.27
CA THR A 72 -4.33 -0.04 15.09
C THR A 72 -4.61 -1.24 14.21
N VAL A 73 -4.40 -1.07 12.90
CA VAL A 73 -4.39 -2.16 11.90
C VAL A 73 -3.08 -2.12 11.12
N VAL A 74 -2.50 -3.29 10.87
CA VAL A 74 -1.35 -3.45 9.98
C VAL A 74 -1.85 -3.86 8.60
N ILE A 75 -1.52 -3.07 7.58
CA ILE A 75 -1.82 -3.40 6.18
C ILE A 75 -0.49 -3.65 5.46
N LYS A 76 -0.38 -4.78 4.76
CA LYS A 76 0.77 -5.09 3.90
C LYS A 76 0.32 -5.18 2.45
N LEU A 77 0.98 -4.40 1.59
CA LEU A 77 0.75 -4.45 0.15
C LEU A 77 1.36 -5.73 -0.41
N ASN A 78 0.53 -6.61 -0.96
CA ASN A 78 0.94 -7.93 -1.43
C ASN A 78 0.54 -8.21 -2.90
N GLY A 79 -0.14 -7.26 -3.56
CA GLY A 79 -0.58 -7.42 -4.95
C GLY A 79 0.51 -7.35 -6.03
N GLY A 80 1.77 -7.09 -5.66
CA GLY A 80 2.86 -6.94 -6.62
C GLY A 80 3.47 -8.28 -7.06
N LEU A 81 3.55 -8.49 -8.38
CA LEU A 81 4.35 -9.59 -8.93
C LEU A 81 5.83 -9.21 -9.04
N GLY A 82 6.71 -10.19 -8.82
CA GLY A 82 8.15 -10.05 -9.00
C GLY A 82 8.61 -10.07 -10.45
N THR A 83 7.86 -9.46 -11.38
CA THR A 83 8.11 -9.56 -12.82
C THR A 83 9.51 -9.08 -13.23
N GLY A 84 9.98 -7.98 -12.64
CA GLY A 84 11.36 -7.50 -12.86
C GLY A 84 12.45 -8.45 -12.37
N MET A 85 12.11 -9.41 -11.51
CA MET A 85 12.98 -10.48 -11.01
C MET A 85 12.65 -11.84 -11.66
N GLY A 86 11.87 -11.87 -12.74
CA GLY A 86 11.48 -13.11 -13.43
C GLY A 86 10.47 -13.98 -12.70
N MET A 87 9.79 -13.45 -11.67
CA MET A 87 8.85 -14.24 -10.88
C MET A 87 7.42 -14.25 -11.44
N THR A 88 6.73 -15.36 -11.20
CA THR A 88 5.32 -15.56 -11.55
C THR A 88 4.36 -15.55 -10.35
N ARG A 89 4.89 -15.38 -9.12
CA ARG A 89 4.13 -15.39 -7.86
C ARG A 89 4.36 -14.11 -7.06
N ALA A 90 3.60 -13.93 -5.98
CA ALA A 90 3.76 -12.84 -5.04
C ALA A 90 5.21 -12.76 -4.51
N LYS A 91 5.77 -11.55 -4.46
CA LYS A 91 7.13 -11.32 -3.93
C LYS A 91 7.27 -11.75 -2.48
N SER A 92 6.17 -11.67 -1.71
CA SER A 92 6.15 -12.01 -0.29
C SER A 92 6.48 -13.47 0.02
N LEU A 93 6.32 -14.37 -0.96
CA LEU A 93 6.59 -15.81 -0.82
C LEU A 93 8.06 -16.19 -1.09
N LEU A 94 8.90 -15.22 -1.48
CA LEU A 94 10.32 -15.50 -1.65
C LEU A 94 10.97 -15.86 -0.31
N PRO A 95 11.79 -16.93 -0.25
CA PRO A 95 12.62 -17.19 0.91
C PRO A 95 13.68 -16.09 1.07
N VAL A 96 13.84 -15.61 2.30
CA VAL A 96 14.72 -14.48 2.66
C VAL A 96 15.82 -14.92 3.59
N LYS A 97 15.47 -15.55 4.72
CA LYS A 97 16.41 -15.93 5.77
C LYS A 97 15.93 -17.19 6.47
N ASP A 98 16.85 -18.13 6.70
CA ASP A 98 16.58 -19.38 7.43
C ASP A 98 15.38 -20.17 6.88
N GLY A 99 15.18 -20.11 5.55
CA GLY A 99 14.04 -20.75 4.87
C GLY A 99 12.70 -20.02 5.04
N LEU A 100 12.65 -18.90 5.75
CA LEU A 100 11.45 -18.10 5.95
C LEU A 100 11.22 -17.13 4.81
N SER A 101 9.98 -17.02 4.37
CA SER A 101 9.55 -16.00 3.41
C SER A 101 9.34 -14.63 4.08
N PHE A 102 9.17 -13.57 3.28
CA PHE A 102 8.76 -12.27 3.83
C PHE A 102 7.43 -12.37 4.58
N LEU A 103 6.47 -13.16 4.06
CA LEU A 103 5.18 -13.34 4.71
C LEU A 103 5.32 -14.06 6.07
N ASP A 104 6.20 -15.06 6.16
CA ASP A 104 6.50 -15.74 7.43
C ASP A 104 7.09 -14.76 8.46
N LEU A 105 8.00 -13.88 8.02
CA LEU A 105 8.60 -12.87 8.88
C LEU A 105 7.57 -11.86 9.39
N VAL A 106 6.66 -11.41 8.52
CA VAL A 106 5.55 -10.50 8.91
C VAL A 106 4.64 -11.17 9.94
N ALA A 107 4.25 -12.43 9.71
CA ALA A 107 3.39 -13.17 10.64
C ALA A 107 4.07 -13.33 12.02
N ARG A 108 5.37 -13.66 12.04
CA ARG A 108 6.15 -13.77 13.27
C ARG A 108 6.31 -12.44 14.00
N GLN A 109 6.54 -11.35 13.27
CA GLN A 109 6.61 -10.00 13.86
C GLN A 109 5.30 -9.62 14.55
N LEU A 110 4.16 -9.91 13.91
CA LEU A 110 2.85 -9.62 14.50
C LEU A 110 2.57 -10.48 15.74
N ALA A 111 2.91 -11.77 15.70
CA ALA A 111 2.78 -12.64 16.86
C ALA A 111 3.66 -12.16 18.03
N ALA A 112 4.89 -11.73 17.75
CA ALA A 112 5.77 -11.14 18.77
C ALA A 112 5.18 -9.85 19.35
N LEU A 113 4.60 -8.98 18.52
CA LEU A 113 3.91 -7.76 18.97
C LEU A 113 2.72 -8.08 19.87
N HIS A 114 1.88 -9.04 19.49
CA HIS A 114 0.73 -9.47 20.30
C HIS A 114 1.19 -10.01 21.66
N ASN A 115 2.24 -10.83 21.69
CA ASN A 115 2.79 -11.38 22.93
C ASN A 115 3.39 -10.30 23.84
N ALA A 116 4.08 -9.31 23.27
CA ALA A 116 4.75 -8.25 24.03
C ALA A 116 3.78 -7.19 24.57
N SER A 117 2.72 -6.87 23.81
CA SER A 117 1.78 -5.79 24.15
C SER A 117 0.46 -6.27 24.73
N GLY A 118 0.09 -7.54 24.53
CA GLY A 118 -1.24 -8.07 24.82
C GLY A 118 -2.34 -7.54 23.87
N ALA A 119 -2.01 -6.64 22.94
CA ALA A 119 -2.96 -6.07 22.01
C ALA A 119 -3.15 -6.97 20.79
N HIS A 120 -4.40 -7.20 20.40
CA HIS A 120 -4.73 -7.96 19.20
C HIS A 120 -4.83 -7.03 17.98
N VAL A 121 -3.70 -6.79 17.33
CA VAL A 121 -3.58 -5.95 16.12
C VAL A 121 -3.90 -6.76 14.85
N PRO A 122 -4.94 -6.42 14.07
CA PRO A 122 -5.25 -7.12 12.83
C PRO A 122 -4.18 -6.94 11.75
N LEU A 123 -3.92 -7.99 10.98
CA LEU A 123 -3.12 -7.95 9.75
C LEU A 123 -4.03 -8.13 8.53
N LEU A 124 -4.00 -7.15 7.62
CA LEU A 124 -4.66 -7.21 6.34
C LEU A 124 -3.61 -7.29 5.24
N LEU A 125 -3.79 -8.22 4.31
CA LEU A 125 -3.00 -8.32 3.08
C LEU A 125 -3.80 -7.70 1.95
N MET A 126 -3.20 -6.72 1.27
CA MET A 126 -3.78 -6.11 0.09
C MET A 126 -3.26 -6.85 -1.15
N ASP A 127 -3.96 -7.94 -1.48
CA ASP A 127 -3.65 -8.81 -2.61
C ASP A 127 -4.20 -8.24 -3.94
N SER A 128 -3.75 -8.84 -5.03
CA SER A 128 -4.28 -8.65 -6.38
C SER A 128 -4.89 -9.96 -6.89
N PHE A 129 -5.51 -9.93 -8.07
CA PHE A 129 -5.96 -11.16 -8.74
C PHE A 129 -4.84 -12.22 -8.95
N ARG A 130 -3.56 -11.82 -8.94
CA ARG A 130 -2.43 -12.71 -9.25
C ARG A 130 -1.63 -13.18 -8.04
N THR A 131 -2.07 -12.86 -6.83
CA THR A 131 -1.30 -13.06 -5.58
C THR A 131 -2.20 -13.62 -4.52
#